data_AF-K0V2Y4-F1
#
_entry.id   AF-K0V2Y4-F1
#
_cell.length_a   1.000
_cell.length_b   1.000
_cell.length_c   1.000
_cell.angle_alpha   90.00
_cell.angle_beta   90.00
_cell.angle_gamma   90.00
#
_symmetry.space_group_name_H-M   'P 1'
#
loop_
_entity.id
_entity.type
_entity.pdbx_description
1 polymer ?
#
loop_
_entity_poly.entity_id
_entity_poly.type
_entity_poly.pdbx_seq_one_letter_code
_entity_poly.pdbx_strand_id
1 'polypeptide(L)'
;MADEGLVVRRRGRAGGTFVAPGGIRVTSGPDRPSATFRADAAEVRRLIDLRALAEDALSAAAAQAATDAELDALAAIVAEAAAATDWTGFHSADQRFHESVAAASGLDWAMHTYCDVLHGLYRYFIPYPIDYLRQSNREHAQLVEALRRRDSRAASEIARNHVLTLHQTMYVGLPQPASE
;
A
#
# COMPACT_ATOMS: atom_id res chain seq x y z
N MET A 1 20.02 -25.77 10.14
CA MET A 1 19.30 -26.12 11.39
C MET A 1 20.11 -26.93 12.40
N ALA A 2 20.92 -27.94 12.03
CA ALA A 2 21.78 -28.63 13.02
C ALA A 2 23.13 -27.93 13.27
N ASP A 3 23.47 -26.92 12.46
CA ASP A 3 24.81 -26.31 12.42
C ASP A 3 24.93 -25.01 13.25
N GLU A 4 23.84 -24.60 13.90
CA GLU A 4 23.77 -23.34 14.67
C GLU A 4 23.92 -23.57 16.19
N GLY A 5 24.35 -24.76 16.62
CA GLY A 5 24.54 -25.09 18.04
C GLY A 5 23.24 -25.17 18.86
N LEU A 6 22.08 -24.97 18.23
CA LEU A 6 20.75 -24.95 18.86
C LEU A 6 20.29 -26.33 19.33
N VAL A 7 20.77 -27.38 18.68
CA VAL A 7 20.34 -28.77 18.93
C VAL A 7 21.52 -29.72 18.93
N VAL A 8 21.61 -30.52 20.00
CA VAL A 8 22.60 -31.56 20.17
C VAL A 8 21.97 -32.89 19.78
N ARG A 9 22.61 -33.62 18.86
CA ARG A 9 22.22 -35.00 18.55
C ARG A 9 23.09 -35.98 19.31
N ARG A 10 22.45 -36.89 20.05
CA ARG A 10 23.13 -38.03 20.68
C ARG A 10 22.71 -39.31 19.98
N ARG A 11 23.67 -40.18 19.63
CA ARG A 11 23.43 -41.49 19.02
C ARG A 11 23.48 -42.60 20.07
N GLY A 12 22.61 -43.60 19.94
CA GLY A 12 22.53 -44.77 20.83
C GLY A 12 21.07 -45.20 21.09
N ARG A 13 20.86 -46.22 21.93
CA ARG A 13 19.53 -46.79 22.26
C ARG A 13 18.57 -45.80 22.94
N ALA A 14 19.10 -44.70 23.47
CA ALA A 14 18.37 -43.55 24.01
C ALA A 14 18.69 -42.23 23.23
N GLY A 15 19.05 -42.37 21.95
CA GLY A 15 19.43 -41.25 21.09
C GLY A 15 18.24 -40.43 20.61
N GLY A 16 18.47 -39.14 20.37
CA GLY A 16 17.47 -38.16 19.96
C GLY A 16 18.10 -36.79 19.72
N THR A 17 17.29 -35.85 19.23
CA THR A 17 17.68 -34.44 19.07
C THR A 17 17.20 -33.67 20.29
N PHE A 18 18.12 -33.02 21.01
CA PHE A 18 17.84 -32.31 22.25
C PHE A 18 18.24 -30.84 22.11
N VAL A 19 17.49 -29.93 22.74
CA VAL A 19 17.88 -28.52 22.84
C VAL A 19 19.10 -28.39 23.75
N ALA A 20 20.09 -27.58 23.37
CA ALA A 20 21.32 -27.41 24.15
C ALA A 20 21.03 -26.77 25.53
N PRO A 21 21.61 -27.27 26.64
CA PRO A 21 21.38 -26.76 27.99
C PRO A 21 22.21 -25.49 28.20
N GLY A 22 21.69 -24.40 27.67
CA GLY A 22 22.25 -23.07 27.70
C GLY A 22 21.27 -22.20 26.94
N GLY A 23 20.19 -21.81 27.62
CA GLY A 23 19.10 -21.03 27.04
C GLY A 23 19.64 -19.85 26.23
N ILE A 24 18.86 -19.46 25.22
CA ILE A 24 19.17 -18.42 24.23
C ILE A 24 19.87 -17.24 24.91
N ARG A 25 21.21 -17.18 24.87
CA ARG A 25 21.89 -15.89 24.88
C ARG A 25 21.71 -15.40 23.45
N VAL A 26 20.72 -14.53 23.27
CA VAL A 26 20.67 -13.66 22.10
C VAL A 26 21.95 -12.86 22.18
N THR A 27 23.00 -13.33 21.50
CA THR A 27 24.15 -12.51 21.23
C THR A 27 23.61 -11.36 20.42
N SER A 28 23.66 -10.15 20.96
CA SER A 28 23.47 -8.90 20.23
C SER A 28 24.61 -8.75 19.22
N GLY A 29 24.64 -9.63 18.21
CA GLY A 29 25.35 -9.43 16.96
C GLY A 29 24.52 -8.51 16.07
N PRO A 30 25.11 -7.87 15.05
CA PRO A 30 24.40 -6.94 14.18
C PRO A 30 23.54 -7.69 13.16
N ASP A 31 22.58 -8.47 13.62
CA ASP A 31 21.42 -8.87 12.82
C ASP A 31 20.53 -7.61 12.79
N ARG A 32 20.41 -6.79 11.74
CA ARG A 32 19.93 -6.97 10.35
C ARG A 32 18.43 -7.25 10.10
N PRO A 33 17.51 -7.15 11.08
CA PRO A 33 16.13 -6.77 10.80
C PRO A 33 16.00 -5.25 10.56
N SER A 34 16.73 -4.42 11.32
CA SER A 34 16.51 -2.97 11.34
C SER A 34 16.90 -2.22 10.05
N ALA A 35 17.87 -2.71 9.28
CA ALA A 35 18.29 -2.06 8.03
C ALA A 35 17.31 -2.30 6.88
N THR A 36 16.80 -3.54 6.74
CA THR A 36 15.79 -3.90 5.75
C THR A 36 14.48 -3.18 6.03
N PHE A 37 14.01 -3.16 7.29
CA PHE A 37 12.83 -2.38 7.66
C PHE A 37 12.98 -0.88 7.37
N ARG A 38 14.15 -0.29 7.63
CA ARG A 38 14.41 1.12 7.28
C ARG A 38 14.40 1.35 5.77
N ALA A 39 14.95 0.43 4.99
CA ALA A 39 14.94 0.49 3.53
C ALA A 39 13.50 0.38 2.98
N ASP A 40 12.72 -0.58 3.47
CA ASP A 40 11.30 -0.73 3.10
C ASP A 40 10.49 0.50 3.48
N ALA A 41 10.71 1.07 4.68
CA ALA A 41 10.03 2.28 5.10
C ALA A 41 10.40 3.49 4.22
N ALA A 42 11.66 3.61 3.80
CA ALA A 42 12.08 4.65 2.87
C ALA A 42 11.46 4.45 1.48
N GLU A 43 11.40 3.21 1.01
CA GLU A 43 10.80 2.85 -0.28
C GLU A 43 9.29 3.12 -0.28
N VAL A 44 8.57 2.72 0.76
CA VAL A 44 7.13 3.01 0.90
C VAL A 44 6.86 4.50 0.90
N ARG A 45 7.62 5.31 1.66
CA ARG A 45 7.48 6.77 1.63
C ARG A 45 7.71 7.34 0.22
N ARG A 46 8.77 6.88 -0.46
CA ARG A 46 9.08 7.28 -1.84
C ARG A 46 7.95 6.92 -2.80
N LEU A 47 7.39 5.72 -2.69
CA LEU A 47 6.28 5.27 -3.52
C LEU A 47 4.99 6.06 -3.24
N ILE A 48 4.70 6.40 -1.98
CA ILE A 48 3.57 7.29 -1.63
C ILE A 48 3.78 8.67 -2.26
N ASP A 49 4.96 9.26 -2.16
CA ASP A 49 5.26 10.58 -2.75
C ASP A 49 5.12 10.56 -4.28
N LEU A 50 5.62 9.51 -4.93
CA LEU A 50 5.49 9.33 -6.38
C LEU A 50 4.04 9.14 -6.81
N ARG A 51 3.25 8.34 -6.07
CA ARG A 51 1.81 8.21 -6.33
C ARG A 51 1.10 9.54 -6.14
N ALA A 52 1.39 10.28 -5.08
CA ALA A 52 0.74 11.56 -4.81
C ALA A 52 1.02 12.57 -5.92
N LEU A 53 2.27 12.63 -6.42
CA LEU A 53 2.64 13.47 -7.57
C LEU A 53 1.93 13.04 -8.86
N ALA A 54 1.88 11.73 -9.13
CA ALA A 54 1.24 11.20 -10.33
C ALA A 54 -0.27 11.41 -10.30
N GLU A 55 -0.94 11.04 -9.20
CA GLU A 55 -2.39 11.11 -9.08
C GLU A 55 -2.92 12.55 -8.99
N ASP A 56 -2.10 13.50 -8.52
CA ASP A 56 -2.37 14.94 -8.67
C ASP A 56 -2.54 15.31 -10.16
N ALA A 57 -1.50 15.08 -10.96
CA ALA A 57 -1.49 15.44 -12.37
C ALA A 57 -2.51 14.63 -13.20
N LEU A 58 -2.60 13.31 -12.97
CA LEU A 58 -3.52 12.42 -13.67
C LEU A 58 -4.97 12.78 -13.38
N SER A 59 -5.33 13.09 -12.13
CA SER A 59 -6.70 13.48 -11.78
C SER A 59 -7.08 14.85 -12.34
N ALA A 60 -6.14 15.81 -12.34
CA ALA A 60 -6.37 17.11 -12.97
C ALA A 60 -6.63 16.98 -14.48
N ALA A 61 -5.86 16.12 -15.16
CA ALA A 61 -6.03 15.82 -16.58
C ALA A 61 -7.33 15.04 -16.85
N ALA A 62 -7.65 14.04 -16.03
CA ALA A 62 -8.89 13.29 -16.13
C ALA A 62 -10.13 14.17 -15.98
N ALA A 63 -10.06 15.21 -15.13
CA ALA A 63 -11.17 16.17 -15.02
C ALA A 63 -11.48 16.84 -16.37
N GLN A 64 -10.49 17.04 -17.24
CA GLN A 64 -10.70 17.62 -18.57
C GLN A 64 -10.99 16.58 -19.65
N ALA A 65 -10.34 15.41 -19.60
CA ALA A 65 -10.36 14.44 -20.68
C ALA A 65 -11.44 13.34 -20.55
N ALA A 66 -11.82 12.96 -19.31
CA ALA A 66 -12.67 11.80 -19.07
C ALA A 66 -14.02 11.92 -19.80
N THR A 67 -14.47 10.87 -20.44
CA THR A 67 -15.81 10.78 -21.04
C THR A 67 -16.87 10.52 -19.96
N ASP A 68 -18.14 10.84 -20.26
CA ASP A 68 -19.23 10.54 -19.33
C ASP A 68 -19.36 9.04 -19.03
N ALA A 69 -19.06 8.18 -20.02
CA ALA A 69 -19.03 6.74 -19.86
C ALA A 69 -17.93 6.26 -18.88
N GLU A 70 -16.74 6.87 -18.93
CA GLU A 70 -15.65 6.58 -17.99
C GLU A 70 -16.00 7.08 -16.57
N LEU A 71 -16.66 8.23 -16.45
CA LEU A 71 -17.13 8.76 -15.15
C LEU A 71 -18.22 7.89 -14.53
N ASP A 72 -19.09 7.30 -15.36
CA ASP A 72 -20.09 6.32 -14.91
C ASP A 72 -19.42 5.01 -14.47
N ALA A 73 -18.40 4.54 -15.21
CA ALA A 73 -17.62 3.37 -14.81
C ALA A 73 -16.88 3.59 -13.48
N LEU A 74 -16.26 4.76 -13.28
CA LEU A 74 -15.62 5.11 -12.00
C LEU A 74 -16.62 5.12 -10.84
N ALA A 75 -17.82 5.69 -11.05
CA ALA A 75 -18.88 5.67 -10.04
C ALA A 75 -19.33 4.26 -9.68
N ALA A 76 -19.40 3.35 -10.67
CA ALA A 76 -19.72 1.95 -10.44
C ALA A 76 -18.64 1.24 -9.60
N ILE A 77 -17.35 1.48 -9.87
CA ILE A 77 -16.25 0.93 -9.08
C ILE A 77 -16.31 1.40 -7.62
N VAL A 78 -16.63 2.69 -7.38
CA VAL A 78 -16.84 3.23 -6.03
C VAL A 78 -18.00 2.53 -5.32
N ALA A 79 -19.08 2.23 -6.03
CA ALA A 79 -20.21 1.48 -5.47
C ALA A 79 -19.84 0.03 -5.14
N GLU A 80 -19.05 -0.63 -5.98
CA GLU A 80 -18.51 -1.97 -5.71
C GLU A 80 -17.61 -1.97 -4.46
N ALA A 81 -16.71 -1.00 -4.33
CA ALA A 81 -15.86 -0.83 -3.15
C ALA A 81 -16.69 -0.59 -1.88
N ALA A 82 -17.80 0.16 -1.97
CA ALA A 82 -18.72 0.39 -0.85
C ALA A 82 -19.46 -0.89 -0.41
N ALA A 83 -19.75 -1.78 -1.36
CA ALA A 83 -20.42 -3.05 -1.11
C ALA A 83 -19.47 -4.17 -0.65
N ALA A 84 -18.14 -3.98 -0.76
CA ALA A 84 -17.16 -4.95 -0.33
C ALA A 84 -17.30 -5.27 1.17
N THR A 85 -17.28 -6.57 1.49
CA THR A 85 -17.40 -7.08 2.86
C THR A 85 -16.06 -7.44 3.49
N ASP A 86 -15.00 -7.46 2.69
CA ASP A 86 -13.65 -7.82 3.12
C ASP A 86 -12.57 -6.95 2.45
N TRP A 87 -11.35 -7.09 2.96
CA TRP A 87 -10.16 -6.39 2.47
C TRP A 87 -9.87 -6.68 1.00
N THR A 88 -9.98 -7.94 0.58
CA THR A 88 -9.58 -8.38 -0.76
C THR A 88 -10.48 -7.78 -1.84
N GLY A 89 -11.80 -7.82 -1.61
CA GLY A 89 -12.79 -7.22 -2.51
C GLY A 89 -12.62 -5.71 -2.60
N PHE A 90 -12.39 -5.05 -1.46
CA PHE A 90 -12.11 -3.61 -1.45
C PHE A 90 -10.82 -3.28 -2.21
N HIS A 91 -9.72 -3.95 -1.91
CA HIS A 91 -8.42 -3.69 -2.50
C HIS A 91 -8.42 -3.89 -4.03
N SER A 92 -9.16 -4.90 -4.52
CA SER A 92 -9.32 -5.10 -5.96
C SER A 92 -10.11 -3.96 -6.63
N ALA A 93 -11.14 -3.41 -5.96
CA ALA A 93 -11.87 -2.25 -6.46
C ALA A 93 -11.03 -0.96 -6.39
N ASP A 94 -10.30 -0.75 -5.29
CA ASP A 94 -9.36 0.36 -5.08
C ASP A 94 -8.30 0.42 -6.20
N GLN A 95 -7.67 -0.70 -6.51
CA GLN A 95 -6.71 -0.80 -7.62
C GLN A 95 -7.34 -0.39 -8.95
N ARG A 96 -8.49 -0.98 -9.29
CA ARG A 96 -9.19 -0.68 -10.54
C ARG A 96 -9.61 0.79 -10.62
N PHE A 97 -10.00 1.39 -9.50
CA PHE A 97 -10.37 2.79 -9.43
C PHE A 97 -9.19 3.69 -9.83
N HIS A 98 -8.05 3.51 -9.17
CA HIS A 98 -6.83 4.27 -9.42
C HIS A 98 -6.32 4.11 -10.86
N GLU A 99 -6.29 2.88 -11.38
CA GLU A 99 -5.93 2.61 -12.79
C GLU A 99 -6.90 3.26 -13.78
N SER A 100 -8.21 3.26 -13.47
CA SER A 100 -9.24 3.84 -14.33
C SER A 100 -9.18 5.37 -14.36
N VAL A 101 -8.88 6.03 -13.23
CA VAL A 101 -8.66 7.50 -13.19
C VAL A 101 -7.45 7.86 -14.05
N ALA A 102 -6.37 7.08 -13.92
CA ALA A 102 -5.17 7.30 -14.73
C ALA A 102 -5.46 7.11 -16.23
N ALA A 103 -6.20 6.08 -16.62
CA ALA A 103 -6.59 5.86 -18.01
C ALA A 103 -7.47 7.01 -18.55
N ALA A 104 -8.44 7.47 -17.75
CA ALA A 104 -9.33 8.58 -18.10
C ALA A 104 -8.61 9.94 -18.23
N SER A 105 -7.33 10.03 -17.82
CA SER A 105 -6.51 11.23 -17.98
C SER A 105 -6.11 11.52 -19.43
N GLY A 106 -6.15 10.52 -20.31
CA GLY A 106 -5.63 10.61 -21.68
C GLY A 106 -4.10 10.73 -21.76
N LEU A 107 -3.39 10.57 -20.65
CA LEU A 107 -1.92 10.59 -20.58
C LEU A 107 -1.35 9.17 -20.68
N ASP A 108 -1.61 8.49 -21.80
CA ASP A 108 -1.23 7.08 -22.02
C ASP A 108 0.27 6.81 -21.77
N TRP A 109 1.13 7.79 -22.08
CA TRP A 109 2.57 7.70 -21.86
C TRP A 109 2.96 7.57 -20.38
N ALA A 110 2.10 8.00 -19.46
CA ALA A 110 2.34 7.93 -18.02
C ALA A 110 1.86 6.61 -17.39
N MET A 111 0.98 5.87 -18.08
CA MET A 111 0.28 4.72 -17.52
C MET A 111 1.23 3.63 -17.02
N HIS A 112 2.23 3.27 -17.82
CA HIS A 112 3.16 2.20 -17.45
C HIS A 112 3.94 2.55 -16.17
N THR A 113 4.53 3.75 -16.13
CA THR A 113 5.27 4.22 -14.96
C THR A 113 4.37 4.38 -13.74
N TYR A 114 3.14 4.86 -13.91
CA TYR A 114 2.19 4.98 -12.82
C TYR A 114 1.81 3.61 -12.23
N CYS A 115 1.46 2.64 -13.08
CA CYS A 115 1.11 1.29 -12.64
C CYS A 115 2.27 0.60 -11.90
N ASP A 116 3.51 0.77 -12.37
CA ASP A 116 4.68 0.23 -11.67
C ASP A 116 4.81 0.78 -10.24
N VAL A 117 4.55 2.07 -10.04
CA VAL A 117 4.57 2.72 -8.72
C VAL A 117 3.37 2.24 -7.88
N LEU A 118 2.17 2.20 -8.46
CA LEU A 118 0.94 1.77 -7.81
C LEU A 118 1.06 0.33 -7.28
N HIS A 119 1.39 -0.61 -8.16
CA HIS A 119 1.61 -2.02 -7.81
C HIS A 119 2.83 -2.19 -6.91
N GLY A 120 3.83 -1.33 -7.09
CA GLY A 120 4.97 -1.18 -6.18
C GLY A 120 4.54 -1.04 -4.74
N LEU A 121 3.65 -0.06 -4.48
CA LEU A 121 3.16 0.23 -3.15
C LEU A 121 2.22 -0.86 -2.64
N TYR A 122 1.35 -1.42 -3.50
CA TYR A 122 0.41 -2.49 -3.12
C TYR A 122 1.07 -3.75 -2.56
N ARG A 123 2.31 -4.06 -2.94
CA ARG A 123 3.08 -5.16 -2.32
C ARG A 123 3.33 -4.97 -0.82
N TYR A 124 3.25 -3.74 -0.32
CA TYR A 124 3.44 -3.41 1.10
C TYR A 124 2.13 -3.33 1.89
N PHE A 125 0.98 -3.45 1.24
CA PHE A 125 -0.30 -3.39 1.94
C PHE A 125 -0.55 -4.66 2.77
N ILE A 126 -0.94 -4.45 4.02
CA ILE A 126 -1.51 -5.47 4.89
C ILE A 126 -3.03 -5.24 5.01
N PRO A 127 -3.83 -6.25 5.36
CA PRO A 127 -5.28 -6.07 5.51
C PRO A 127 -5.65 -4.96 6.49
N TYR A 128 -6.49 -4.01 6.05
CA TYR A 128 -7.07 -2.95 6.88
C TYR A 128 -8.46 -3.31 7.40
N PRO A 129 -8.88 -2.74 8.54
CA PRO A 129 -10.28 -2.77 8.97
C PRO A 129 -11.19 -2.13 7.92
N ILE A 130 -12.34 -2.75 7.66
CA ILE A 130 -13.29 -2.31 6.61
C ILE A 130 -13.81 -0.88 6.84
N ASP A 131 -13.94 -0.43 8.10
CA ASP A 131 -14.40 0.92 8.41
C ASP A 131 -13.41 2.01 7.98
N TYR A 132 -12.11 1.72 8.04
CA TYR A 132 -11.08 2.61 7.51
C TYR A 132 -11.21 2.73 5.98
N LEU A 133 -11.44 1.60 5.31
CA LEU A 133 -11.63 1.56 3.86
C LEU A 133 -12.88 2.30 3.39
N ARG A 134 -13.96 2.28 4.18
CA ARG A 134 -15.16 3.08 3.91
C ARG A 134 -14.88 4.58 3.92
N GLN A 135 -13.96 5.07 4.76
CA GLN A 135 -13.53 6.47 4.71
C GLN A 135 -12.74 6.76 3.44
N SER A 136 -11.77 5.90 3.10
CA SER A 136 -11.01 5.97 1.84
C SER A 136 -11.93 6.09 0.62
N ASN A 137 -12.97 5.25 0.55
CA ASN A 137 -13.91 5.24 -0.58
C ASN A 137 -14.84 6.47 -0.64
N ARG A 138 -15.04 7.19 0.48
CA ARG A 138 -15.76 8.48 0.43
C ARG A 138 -14.97 9.52 -0.34
N GLU A 139 -13.63 9.51 -0.22
CA GLU A 139 -12.75 10.41 -0.97
C GLU A 139 -12.73 10.05 -2.45
N HIS A 140 -12.78 8.76 -2.81
CA HIS A 140 -12.98 8.33 -4.20
C HIS A 140 -14.30 8.85 -4.79
N ALA A 141 -15.40 8.76 -4.03
CA ALA A 141 -16.70 9.31 -4.46
C ALA A 141 -16.63 10.83 -4.68
N GLN A 142 -15.94 11.56 -3.80
CA GLN A 142 -15.72 13.01 -3.94
C GLN A 142 -14.87 13.34 -5.17
N LEU A 143 -13.86 12.52 -5.47
CA LEU A 143 -13.04 12.67 -6.67
C LEU A 143 -13.89 12.51 -7.93
N VAL A 144 -14.71 11.45 -8.04
CA VAL A 144 -15.61 11.26 -9.19
C VAL A 144 -16.53 12.47 -9.41
N GLU A 145 -17.04 13.04 -8.33
CA GLU A 145 -17.90 14.22 -8.39
C GLU A 145 -17.13 15.47 -8.83
N ALA A 146 -15.88 15.65 -8.39
CA ALA A 146 -15.00 16.70 -8.92
C ALA A 146 -14.68 16.52 -10.41
N LEU A 147 -14.44 15.28 -10.85
CA LEU A 147 -14.21 14.96 -12.27
C LEU A 147 -15.47 15.27 -13.11
N ARG A 148 -16.67 14.94 -12.63
CA ARG A 148 -17.95 15.28 -13.30
C ARG A 148 -18.14 16.78 -13.47
N ARG A 149 -17.75 17.57 -12.48
CA ARG A 149 -17.78 19.05 -12.56
C ARG A 149 -16.65 19.63 -13.41
N ARG A 150 -15.75 18.80 -13.96
CA ARG A 150 -14.57 19.23 -14.71
C ARG A 150 -13.64 20.15 -13.89
N ASP A 151 -13.65 19.97 -12.57
CA ASP A 151 -12.88 20.78 -11.63
C ASP A 151 -11.50 20.15 -11.41
N SER A 152 -10.56 20.45 -12.31
CA SER A 152 -9.18 19.92 -12.24
C SER A 152 -8.50 20.22 -10.92
N ARG A 153 -8.76 21.39 -10.32
CA ARG A 153 -8.12 21.78 -9.07
C ARG A 153 -8.63 20.93 -7.91
N ALA A 154 -9.95 20.80 -7.78
CA ALA A 154 -10.52 19.96 -6.74
C ALA A 154 -10.12 18.48 -6.93
N ALA A 155 -10.12 17.98 -8.17
CA ALA A 155 -9.71 16.60 -8.47
C ALA A 155 -8.25 16.32 -8.05
N SER A 156 -7.34 17.24 -8.39
CA SER A 156 -5.94 17.20 -7.96
C SER A 156 -5.81 17.20 -6.43
N GLU A 157 -6.45 18.16 -5.75
CA GLU A 157 -6.34 18.30 -4.30
C GLU A 157 -6.88 17.07 -3.56
N ILE A 158 -8.01 16.50 -4.01
CA ILE A 158 -8.60 15.30 -3.42
C ILE A 158 -7.69 14.10 -3.60
N ALA A 159 -7.25 13.81 -4.84
CA ALA A 159 -6.43 12.63 -5.15
C ALA A 159 -5.09 12.67 -4.43
N ARG A 160 -4.42 13.83 -4.44
CA ARG A 160 -3.14 14.01 -3.75
C ARG A 160 -3.26 13.80 -2.24
N ASN A 161 -4.26 14.41 -1.60
CA ASN A 161 -4.43 14.32 -0.15
C ASN A 161 -4.84 12.91 0.30
N HIS A 162 -5.67 12.24 -0.51
CA HIS A 162 -6.02 10.84 -0.32
C HIS A 162 -4.78 9.96 -0.23
N VAL A 163 -3.88 10.05 -1.21
CA VAL A 163 -2.63 9.27 -1.23
C VAL A 163 -1.69 9.66 -0.09
N LEU A 164 -1.53 10.96 0.20
CA LEU A 164 -0.64 11.43 1.27
C LEU A 164 -1.05 10.95 2.66
N THR A 165 -2.34 10.63 2.88
CA THR A 165 -2.81 10.04 4.13
C THR A 165 -2.11 8.70 4.43
N LEU A 166 -1.66 7.98 3.40
CA LEU A 166 -0.92 6.72 3.56
C LEU A 166 0.40 6.89 4.33
N HIS A 167 1.01 8.08 4.36
CA HIS A 167 2.19 8.33 5.20
C HIS A 167 1.92 8.14 6.70
N GLN A 168 0.67 8.34 7.12
CA GLN A 168 0.25 8.25 8.52
C GLN A 168 -0.34 6.88 8.84
N THR A 169 -0.88 6.19 7.85
CA THR A 169 -1.74 5.02 8.06
C THR A 169 -1.12 3.72 7.57
N MET A 170 -0.21 3.75 6.58
CA MET A 170 0.57 2.58 6.22
C MET A 170 1.55 2.23 7.32
N TYR A 171 1.35 1.06 7.91
CA TYR A 171 2.30 0.51 8.85
C TYR A 171 3.58 0.09 8.12
N VAL A 172 4.66 0.83 8.35
CA VAL A 172 6.01 0.48 7.93
C VAL A 172 6.90 0.49 9.15
N GLY A 173 6.88 -0.61 9.91
CA GLY A 173 7.81 -0.97 10.99
C GLY A 173 8.20 0.15 11.97
N LEU A 174 7.77 0.04 13.24
CA LEU A 174 8.06 1.03 14.28
C LEU A 174 9.55 1.48 14.33
N PRO A 175 9.83 2.78 14.55
CA PRO A 175 11.12 3.18 15.11
C PRO A 175 11.31 2.49 16.46
N GLN A 176 12.50 1.97 16.74
CA GLN A 176 12.81 1.56 18.11
C GLN A 176 12.64 2.77 19.04
N PRO A 177 12.03 2.61 20.23
CA PRO A 177 12.07 3.66 21.23
C PRO A 177 13.54 3.98 21.51
N ALA A 178 13.86 5.29 21.59
CA ALA A 178 15.16 5.74 22.03
C ALA A 178 15.44 5.10 23.39
N SER A 179 16.58 4.42 23.50
CA SER A 179 17.05 3.91 24.78
C SER A 179 17.35 5.11 25.68
N GLU A 180 16.59 5.25 26.77
CA GLU A 180 16.95 6.13 27.90
C GLU A 180 18.24 5.67 28.58
#